data_AF-A0A1H6DWS0-F1
#
_entry.id   AF-A0A1H6DWS0-F1
#
_cell.length_a   1.000
_cell.length_b   1.000
_cell.length_c   1.000
_cell.angle_alpha   90.00
_cell.angle_beta   90.00
_cell.angle_gamma   90.00
#
_symmetry.space_group_name_H-M   'P 1'
#
loop_
_entity.id
_entity.type
_entity.pdbx_description
1 polymer ?
#
loop_
_entity_poly.entity_id
_entity_poly.type
_entity_poly.pdbx_seq_one_letter_code
_entity_poly.pdbx_strand_id
1 'polypeptide(L)'
;MIAADDARRQALHGLAGPLRGQGYAVAVESHHLTVTDDEGRRVEVWAQKRASDGGRLWFVRAGGFPICEADRPMDAIVAVKGALAEGGDR
;
A
#
# COMPACT_ATOMS: atom_id res chain seq x y z
N MET A 1 -19.60 -5.51 -10.21
CA MET A 1 -18.63 -4.92 -9.27
C MET A 1 -17.42 -5.82 -8.94
N ILE A 2 -17.24 -6.99 -9.56
CA ILE A 2 -16.13 -7.94 -9.24
C ILE A 2 -14.74 -7.43 -9.71
N ALA A 3 -14.67 -6.73 -10.85
CA ALA A 3 -13.39 -6.30 -11.43
C ALA A 3 -12.65 -5.23 -10.61
N ALA A 4 -13.35 -4.46 -9.78
CA ALA A 4 -12.73 -3.39 -8.99
C ALA A 4 -11.97 -3.95 -7.77
N ASP A 5 -12.52 -4.97 -7.11
CA ASP A 5 -11.86 -5.65 -6.00
C ASP A 5 -10.71 -6.53 -6.49
N ASP A 6 -10.82 -7.09 -7.69
CA ASP A 6 -9.72 -7.87 -8.30
C ASP A 6 -8.49 -7.00 -8.59
N ALA A 7 -8.68 -5.84 -9.22
CA ALA A 7 -7.58 -4.89 -9.49
C ALA A 7 -6.92 -4.36 -8.21
N ARG A 8 -7.71 -4.09 -7.16
CA ARG A 8 -7.19 -3.71 -5.84
C ARG A 8 -6.31 -4.81 -5.25
N ARG A 9 -6.84 -6.03 -5.22
CA ARG A 9 -6.13 -7.20 -4.71
C ARG A 9 -4.83 -7.39 -5.48
N GLN A 10 -4.86 -7.36 -6.80
CA GLN A 10 -3.68 -7.52 -7.63
C GLN A 10 -2.60 -6.46 -7.33
N ALA A 11 -2.99 -5.19 -7.20
CA ALA A 11 -2.07 -4.12 -6.82
C ALA A 11 -1.44 -4.33 -5.43
N LEU A 12 -2.24 -4.72 -4.43
CA LEU A 12 -1.75 -5.00 -3.08
C LEU A 12 -0.79 -6.20 -3.05
N HIS A 13 -1.10 -7.29 -3.77
CA HIS A 13 -0.19 -8.42 -3.89
C HIS A 13 1.09 -8.06 -4.65
N GLY A 14 1.00 -7.22 -5.68
CA GLY A 14 2.14 -6.68 -6.41
C GLY A 14 3.08 -5.86 -5.52
N LEU A 15 2.54 -5.13 -4.55
CA LEU A 15 3.33 -4.39 -3.55
C LEU A 15 3.87 -5.31 -2.45
N ALA A 16 3.10 -6.30 -2.02
CA ALA A 16 3.48 -7.22 -0.95
C ALA A 16 4.69 -8.10 -1.31
N GLY A 17 4.82 -8.54 -2.57
CA GLY A 17 5.93 -9.38 -3.02
C GLY A 17 7.31 -8.74 -2.78
N PRO A 18 7.58 -7.56 -3.36
CA PRO A 18 8.84 -6.83 -3.16
C PRO A 18 9.13 -6.47 -1.70
N LEU A 19 8.11 -6.08 -0.92
CA LEU A 19 8.27 -5.75 0.49
C LEU A 19 8.67 -6.97 1.32
N ARG A 20 8.03 -8.12 1.09
CA ARG A 20 8.44 -9.39 1.72
C ARG A 20 9.86 -9.79 1.32
N GLY A 21 10.23 -9.58 0.05
CA GLY A 21 11.59 -9.82 -0.44
C GLY A 21 12.65 -8.93 0.22
N GLN A 22 12.25 -7.77 0.77
CA GLN A 22 13.13 -6.88 1.52
C GLN A 22 13.17 -7.17 3.03
N GLY A 23 12.48 -8.22 3.50
CA GLY A 23 12.46 -8.61 4.92
C GLY A 23 11.35 -7.96 5.75
N TYR A 24 10.41 -7.24 5.13
CA TYR A 24 9.26 -6.69 5.85
C TYR A 24 8.16 -7.75 6.03
N ALA A 25 7.51 -7.73 7.20
CA ALA A 25 6.33 -8.53 7.45
C ALA A 25 5.11 -7.84 6.83
N VAL A 26 4.52 -8.44 5.80
CA VAL A 26 3.34 -7.88 5.11
C VAL A 26 2.12 -8.77 5.34
N ALA A 27 1.07 -8.19 5.92
CA ALA A 27 -0.27 -8.75 5.95
C ALA A 27 -1.10 -8.11 4.83
N VAL A 28 -1.77 -8.90 4.01
CA VAL A 28 -2.63 -8.39 2.93
C VAL A 28 -4.07 -8.72 3.31
N GLU A 29 -4.86 -7.68 3.53
CA GLU A 29 -6.29 -7.75 3.78
C GLU A 29 -7.06 -7.46 2.49
N SER A 30 -8.39 -7.58 2.52
CA SER A 30 -9.22 -7.44 1.31
C SER A 30 -9.10 -6.09 0.59
N HIS A 31 -8.80 -5.01 1.32
CA HIS A 31 -8.76 -3.64 0.77
C HIS A 31 -7.48 -2.86 1.09
N HIS A 32 -6.61 -3.41 1.92
CA HIS A 32 -5.37 -2.78 2.35
C HIS A 32 -4.30 -3.83 2.64
N LEU A 33 -3.07 -3.39 2.80
CA LEU A 33 -1.98 -4.19 3.34
C LEU A 33 -1.33 -3.45 4.50
N THR A 34 -0.84 -4.21 5.47
CA THR A 34 -0.13 -3.71 6.63
C THR A 34 1.30 -4.20 6.56
N VAL A 35 2.24 -3.27 6.56
CA VAL A 35 3.68 -3.53 6.53
C VAL A 35 4.21 -3.30 7.93
N THR A 36 4.87 -4.30 8.49
CA THR A 36 5.52 -4.24 9.79
C THR A 36 7.02 -4.47 9.60
N ASP A 37 7.84 -3.64 10.23
CA ASP A 37 9.29 -3.85 10.26
C ASP A 37 9.74 -4.61 11.52
N ASP A 38 11.03 -4.89 11.60
CA ASP A 38 11.65 -5.59 12.74
C ASP A 38 11.57 -4.78 14.05
N GLU A 39 11.57 -3.45 13.97
CA GLU A 39 11.39 -2.55 15.11
C GLU A 39 9.92 -2.50 15.61
N GLY A 40 9.00 -3.19 14.93
CA GLY A 40 7.59 -3.24 15.28
C GLY A 40 6.77 -2.04 14.78
N ARG A 41 7.37 -1.16 13.95
CA ARG A 41 6.67 -0.04 13.30
C ARG A 41 5.76 -0.58 12.22
N ARG A 42 4.55 -0.02 12.14
CA ARG A 42 3.49 -0.49 11.23
C ARG A 42 3.03 0.62 10.32
N VAL A 43 2.76 0.27 9.07
CA VAL A 43 2.23 1.19 8.06
C VAL A 43 1.12 0.48 7.30
N GLU A 44 -0.06 1.08 7.32
CA GLU A 44 -1.20 0.63 6.54
C GLU A 44 -1.25 1.34 5.19
N VAL A 45 -1.41 0.56 4.12
CA VAL A 45 -1.54 1.03 2.75
C VAL A 45 -2.82 0.49 2.16
N TRP A 46 -3.71 1.39 1.76
CA TRP A 46 -5.00 1.10 1.17
C TRP A 46 -4.95 1.27 -0.34
N ALA A 47 -5.69 0.43 -1.07
CA ALA A 47 -5.86 0.55 -2.51
C ALA A 47 -7.24 1.15 -2.83
N GLN A 48 -7.29 2.45 -3.12
CA GLN A 48 -8.53 3.17 -3.37
C GLN A 48 -8.59 3.77 -4.77
N LYS A 49 -9.78 3.75 -5.38
CA LYS A 49 -10.01 4.41 -6.67
C LYS A 49 -10.30 5.88 -6.40
N ARG A 50 -9.61 6.75 -7.12
CA ARG A 50 -9.81 8.20 -7.00
C ARG A 50 -10.65 8.69 -8.17
N ALA A 51 -11.90 9.07 -7.88
CA ALA A 51 -12.82 9.56 -8.91
C ALA A 51 -12.29 10.84 -9.60
N SER A 52 -11.62 11.71 -8.85
CA SER A 52 -10.98 12.93 -9.36
C SER A 52 -9.84 12.66 -10.35
N ASP A 53 -9.32 11.43 -10.41
CA ASP A 53 -8.19 11.01 -11.23
C ASP A 53 -8.64 10.07 -12.36
N GLY A 54 -9.87 10.24 -12.84
CA GLY A 54 -10.45 9.38 -13.88
C GLY A 54 -10.73 7.95 -13.42
N GLY A 55 -10.85 7.72 -12.11
CA GLY A 55 -11.10 6.39 -11.54
C GLY A 55 -9.86 5.49 -11.44
N ARG A 56 -8.66 6.07 -11.60
CA ARG A 56 -7.39 5.36 -11.39
C ARG A 56 -7.27 4.84 -9.97
N LEU A 57 -6.59 3.71 -9.82
CA LEU A 57 -6.30 3.12 -8.52
C LEU A 57 -5.05 3.76 -7.93
N TRP A 58 -5.13 4.15 -6.67
CA TRP A 58 -4.09 4.82 -5.91
C TRP A 58 -3.81 4.06 -4.63
N PHE A 59 -2.55 4.03 -4.25
CA PHE A 59 -2.15 3.68 -2.89
C PHE A 59 -2.27 4.91 -2.00
N VAL A 60 -2.90 4.72 -0.84
CA VAL A 60 -3.07 5.77 0.17
C VAL A 60 -2.69 5.22 1.53
N ARG A 61 -2.13 6.05 2.42
CA ARG A 61 -1.91 5.66 3.81
C ARG A 61 -3.21 5.69 4.62
N ALA A 62 -3.15 5.19 5.84
CA ALA A 62 -4.12 5.52 6.89
C ALA A 62 -4.44 7.02 6.90
N GLY A 63 -5.70 7.37 7.14
CA GLY A 63 -6.19 8.75 7.07
C GLY A 63 -6.40 9.28 5.64
N GLY A 64 -6.17 8.47 4.60
CA GLY A 64 -6.48 8.83 3.21
C GLY A 64 -5.42 9.69 2.52
N PHE A 65 -4.21 9.78 3.08
CA PHE A 65 -3.09 10.51 2.47
C PHE A 65 -2.62 9.80 1.19
N PRO A 66 -2.71 10.45 0.02
CA PRO A 66 -2.31 9.84 -1.24
C PRO A 66 -0.80 9.64 -1.28
N ILE A 67 -0.40 8.43 -1.69
CA ILE A 67 1.01 8.07 -1.86
C ILE A 67 1.39 8.17 -3.33
N CYS A 68 0.84 7.27 -4.15
CA CYS A 68 1.15 7.17 -5.58
C CYS A 68 0.07 6.33 -6.30
N GLU A 69 0.12 6.34 -7.63
CA GLU A 69 -0.70 5.46 -8.47
C GLU A 69 -0.33 3.98 -8.26
N ALA A 70 -1.34 3.11 -8.30
CA ALA A 70 -1.14 1.67 -8.07
C ALA A 70 -0.31 0.96 -9.14
N ASP A 71 -0.16 1.59 -10.31
CA ASP A 71 0.68 1.13 -11.42
C ASP A 71 2.19 1.42 -11.20
N ARG A 72 2.53 2.12 -10.11
CA ARG A 72 3.92 2.45 -9.74
C ARG A 72 4.36 1.76 -8.44
N PRO A 73 4.58 0.43 -8.47
CA PRO A 73 4.91 -0.34 -7.26
C PRO A 73 6.24 0.10 -6.62
N MET A 74 7.21 0.58 -7.41
CA MET A 74 8.50 1.06 -6.87
C MET A 74 8.35 2.35 -6.06
N ASP A 75 7.60 3.34 -6.56
CA ASP A 75 7.25 4.55 -5.79
C ASP A 75 6.51 4.19 -4.50
N ALA A 76 5.57 3.24 -4.58
CA ALA A 76 4.83 2.79 -3.41
C ALA A 76 5.75 2.19 -2.33
N ILE A 77 6.73 1.37 -2.72
CA ILE A 77 7.73 0.80 -1.80
C ILE A 77 8.54 1.93 -1.14
N VAL A 78 9.04 2.89 -1.91
CA VAL A 78 9.83 4.01 -1.37
C VAL A 78 9.03 4.79 -0.33
N ALA A 79 7.77 5.09 -0.63
CA ALA A 79 6.92 5.83 0.27
C ALA A 79 6.49 5.04 1.52
N VAL A 80 6.34 3.72 1.42
CA VAL A 80 6.15 2.82 2.58
C VAL A 80 7.39 2.81 3.46
N LYS A 81 8.58 2.76 2.88
CA LYS A 81 9.83 2.81 3.64
C LYS A 81 10.02 4.16 4.34
N GLY A 82 9.71 5.25 3.64
CA GLY A 82 9.64 6.58 4.24
C GLY A 82 8.68 6.63 5.42
N ALA A 83 7.50 6.00 5.27
CA ALA A 83 6.49 5.91 6.33
C ALA A 83 6.98 5.24 7.60
N LEU A 84 7.68 4.12 7.42
CA LEU A 84 8.25 3.35 8.52
C LEU A 84 9.33 4.18 9.23
N ALA A 85 10.20 4.86 8.46
CA ALA A 85 11.27 5.69 9.00
C ALA A 85 10.77 6.92 9.78
N GLU A 86 9.63 7.52 9.37
CA GLU A 86 9.01 8.67 10.03
C GLU A 86 8.28 8.33 11.34
N GLY A 87 8.25 7.04 11.72
CA GLY A 87 7.63 6.58 12.97
C GLY A 87 6.16 6.21 12.78
N GLY A 88 5.90 5.32 11.81
CA GLY A 88 4.60 4.74 11.42
C GLY A 88 3.44 4.98 12.39
N ASP A 89 2.38 5.60 11.86
CA ASP A 89 1.09 5.98 12.48
C ASP A 89 0.92 5.44 13.91
N ARG A 90 1.32 6.27 14.88
CA ARG A 90 1.38 5.95 16.32
C ARG A 90 0.01 5.95 16.97
#